data_AF-S3D4G3-F1
#
_entry.id   AF-S3D4G3-F1
#
_cell.length_a   1.000
_cell.length_b   1.000
_cell.length_c   1.000
_cell.angle_alpha   90.00
_cell.angle_beta   90.00
_cell.angle_gamma   90.00
#
_symmetry.space_group_name_H-M   'P 1'
#
loop_
_entity.id
_entity.type
_entity.pdbx_description
1 polymer ?
#
loop_
_entity_poly.entity_id
_entity_poly.type
_entity_poly.pdbx_seq_one_letter_code
_entity_poly.pdbx_strand_id
1 'polypeptide(L)'
;MDDLGSSMPLGGGDQKSIVMNRVRQEAAMTNARQLIEKVNEHCFDKCVPKPGTSLSSGETTCFTQCMEKYMAAWNTVSRQYITRIQQESGKAPGNGGMF
;
A
#
# COMPACT_ATOMS: atom_id res chain seq x y z
N MET A 1 -30.44 -23.68 -29.21
CA MET A 1 -30.84 -23.30 -30.56
C MET A 1 -31.77 -22.11 -30.41
N ASP A 2 -31.44 -20.84 -30.61
CA ASP A 2 -30.24 -20.09 -31.00
C ASP A 2 -30.58 -18.64 -30.61
N ASP A 3 -29.71 -17.93 -29.88
CA ASP A 3 -29.57 -16.47 -30.07
C ASP A 3 -28.22 -16.01 -29.49
N LEU A 4 -27.17 -16.35 -30.23
CA LEU A 4 -25.87 -15.70 -30.17
C LEU A 4 -25.96 -14.47 -31.07
N GLY A 5 -26.15 -13.28 -30.49
CA GLY A 5 -25.88 -12.05 -31.24
C GLY A 5 -26.66 -10.82 -30.82
N SER A 6 -26.14 -10.07 -29.85
CA SER A 6 -26.12 -8.61 -30.01
C SER A 6 -25.01 -7.92 -29.22
N SER A 7 -24.12 -7.32 -30.01
CA SER A 7 -23.22 -6.21 -29.70
C SER A 7 -22.29 -6.37 -28.50
N MET A 8 -21.14 -7.00 -28.74
CA MET A 8 -19.89 -6.56 -28.14
C MET A 8 -19.46 -5.25 -28.85
N PRO A 9 -19.42 -4.10 -28.16
CA PRO A 9 -18.73 -2.94 -28.68
C PRO A 9 -17.23 -3.21 -28.57
N LEU A 10 -16.57 -3.05 -29.70
CA LEU A 10 -15.12 -2.91 -29.85
C LEU A 10 -14.57 -1.96 -28.76
N GLY A 11 -13.70 -2.45 -27.89
CA GLY A 11 -13.20 -1.64 -26.77
C GLY A 11 -12.02 -2.26 -26.02
N GLY A 12 -10.90 -2.53 -26.71
CA GLY A 12 -9.66 -2.97 -26.04
C GLY A 12 -9.13 -1.98 -24.97
N GLY A 13 -9.60 -0.72 -24.98
CA GLY A 13 -9.31 0.28 -23.95
C GLY A 13 -10.04 0.05 -22.63
N ASP A 14 -11.29 -0.43 -22.66
CA ASP A 14 -12.12 -0.61 -21.47
C ASP A 14 -11.74 -1.89 -20.70
N GLN A 15 -11.40 -2.96 -21.39
CA GLN A 15 -10.92 -4.18 -20.73
C GLN A 15 -9.61 -3.93 -19.98
N LYS A 16 -8.69 -3.16 -20.58
CA LYS A 16 -7.42 -2.79 -19.93
C LYS A 16 -7.66 -1.91 -18.70
N SER A 17 -8.56 -0.94 -18.77
CA SER A 17 -8.86 -0.06 -17.62
C SER A 17 -9.50 -0.84 -16.46
N ILE A 18 -10.43 -1.76 -16.75
CA ILE A 18 -11.05 -2.64 -15.75
C ILE A 18 -10.00 -3.53 -15.07
N VAL A 19 -9.12 -4.18 -15.83
CA VAL A 19 -8.05 -5.02 -15.27
C VAL A 19 -7.08 -4.20 -14.44
N MET A 20 -6.64 -3.04 -14.94
CA MET A 20 -5.72 -2.16 -14.19
C MET A 20 -6.35 -1.65 -12.88
N ASN A 21 -7.65 -1.39 -12.85
CA ASN A 21 -8.34 -0.98 -11.64
C ASN A 21 -8.40 -2.11 -10.61
N ARG A 22 -8.65 -3.36 -11.04
CA ARG A 22 -8.57 -4.53 -10.15
C ARG A 22 -7.17 -4.70 -9.57
N VAL A 23 -6.13 -4.65 -10.41
CA VAL A 23 -4.73 -4.76 -9.97
C VAL A 23 -4.39 -3.68 -8.93
N ARG A 24 -4.81 -2.43 -9.14
CA ARG A 24 -4.60 -1.35 -8.17
C ARG A 24 -5.30 -1.61 -6.84
N GLN A 25 -6.54 -2.11 -6.88
CA GLN A 25 -7.29 -2.43 -5.67
C GLN A 25 -6.64 -3.57 -4.88
N GLU A 26 -6.20 -4.63 -5.56
CA GLU A 26 -5.48 -5.74 -4.95
C GLU A 26 -4.13 -5.30 -4.36
N ALA A 27 -3.40 -4.44 -5.06
CA ALA A 27 -2.15 -3.85 -4.56
C ALA A 27 -2.40 -3.01 -3.30
N ALA A 28 -3.45 -2.17 -3.28
CA ALA A 28 -3.80 -1.38 -2.11
C ALA A 28 -4.15 -2.27 -0.90
N MET A 29 -4.94 -3.34 -1.12
CA MET A 29 -5.29 -4.31 -0.08
C MET A 29 -4.06 -5.04 0.47
N THR A 30 -3.14 -5.44 -0.41
CA THR A 30 -1.90 -6.13 -0.03
C THR A 30 -0.99 -5.20 0.77
N ASN A 31 -0.81 -3.96 0.34
CA ASN A 31 -0.01 -2.97 1.05
C ASN A 31 -0.59 -2.66 2.44
N ALA A 32 -1.92 -2.57 2.56
CA ALA A 32 -2.58 -2.38 3.85
C ALA A 32 -2.34 -3.56 4.80
N ARG A 33 -2.44 -4.80 4.30
CA ARG A 33 -2.14 -6.01 5.09
C ARG A 33 -0.70 -6.02 5.59
N GLN A 34 0.26 -5.73 4.72
CA GLN A 34 1.67 -5.67 5.10
C GLN A 34 1.94 -4.61 6.18
N LEU A 35 1.27 -3.46 6.08
CA LEU A 35 1.39 -2.42 7.10
C LEU A 35 0.86 -2.91 8.46
N ILE A 36 -0.31 -3.55 8.48
CA ILE A 36 -0.89 -4.12 9.70
C ILE A 36 0.02 -5.19 10.30
N GLU A 37 0.54 -6.10 9.47
CA GLU A 37 1.48 -7.15 9.90
C GLU A 37 2.73 -6.54 10.56
N LYS A 38 3.31 -5.49 9.95
CA LYS A 38 4.50 -4.83 10.49
C LYS A 38 4.22 -4.04 11.76
N VAL A 39 3.08 -3.36 11.85
CA VAL A 39 2.63 -2.70 13.08
C VAL A 39 2.46 -3.73 14.19
N ASN A 40 1.82 -4.86 13.90
CA ASN A 40 1.63 -5.94 14.87
C ASN A 40 2.97 -6.50 15.35
N GLU A 41 3.88 -6.83 14.43
CA GLU A 41 5.22 -7.36 14.76
C GLU A 41 5.99 -6.38 15.67
N HIS A 42 6.11 -5.12 15.25
CA HIS A 42 6.90 -4.13 15.98
C HIS A 42 6.27 -3.74 17.32
N CYS A 43 4.97 -3.50 17.35
CA CYS A 43 4.30 -3.07 18.58
C CYS A 43 4.12 -4.21 19.57
N PHE A 44 3.93 -5.45 19.12
CA PHE A 44 3.90 -6.60 20.01
C PHE A 44 5.26 -6.82 20.68
N ASP A 45 6.35 -6.86 19.91
CA ASP A 45 7.72 -7.02 20.43
C ASP A 45 8.08 -5.93 21.45
N LYS A 46 7.63 -4.69 21.23
CA LYS A 46 7.97 -3.56 22.09
C LYS A 46 7.07 -3.42 23.31
N CYS A 47 5.79 -3.78 23.20
CA CYS A 47 4.80 -3.47 24.23
C CYS A 47 4.30 -4.67 25.02
N VAL A 48 4.56 -5.93 24.62
CA VAL A 48 4.04 -7.14 25.27
C VAL A 48 5.17 -7.99 25.84
N PRO A 49 5.75 -7.63 27.00
CA PRO A 49 6.89 -8.34 27.59
C PRO A 49 6.52 -9.72 28.14
N LYS A 50 5.24 -9.95 28.47
CA LYS A 50 4.72 -11.23 28.99
C LYS A 50 3.42 -11.57 28.27
N PRO A 51 3.49 -12.33 27.17
CA PRO A 51 2.31 -12.73 26.42
C PRO A 51 1.31 -13.46 27.30
N GLY A 52 0.03 -13.10 27.17
CA GLY A 52 -1.08 -13.72 27.88
C GLY A 52 -2.34 -13.76 27.01
N THR A 53 -3.46 -14.19 27.58
CA THR A 53 -4.75 -14.26 26.88
C THR A 53 -5.39 -12.90 26.64
N SER A 54 -4.87 -11.84 27.28
CA SER A 54 -5.34 -10.48 27.17
C SER A 54 -4.20 -9.49 27.42
N LEU A 55 -4.28 -8.32 26.80
CA LEU A 55 -3.39 -7.21 27.13
C LEU A 55 -3.82 -6.60 28.47
N SER A 56 -2.85 -6.34 29.34
CA SER A 56 -3.05 -5.47 30.48
C SER A 56 -3.36 -4.03 30.05
N SER A 57 -3.83 -3.19 30.97
CA SER A 57 -4.08 -1.77 30.69
C SER A 57 -2.81 -1.05 30.19
N GLY A 58 -1.66 -1.34 30.81
CA GLY A 58 -0.37 -0.78 30.41
C GLY A 58 0.06 -1.22 29.02
N GLU A 59 -0.06 -2.51 28.69
CA GLU A 59 0.25 -3.02 27.36
C GLU A 59 -0.69 -2.43 26.30
N THR A 60 -1.98 -2.29 26.61
CA THR A 60 -2.97 -1.65 25.72
C THR A 60 -2.59 -0.19 25.45
N THR A 61 -2.26 0.59 26.48
CA THR A 61 -1.82 1.98 26.31
C THR A 61 -0.54 2.07 25.49
N CYS A 62 0.46 1.21 25.77
CA CYS A 62 1.69 1.16 25.00
C CYS A 62 1.42 0.83 23.53
N PHE A 63 0.59 -0.19 23.27
CA PHE A 63 0.27 -0.64 21.93
C PHE A 63 -0.41 0.46 21.11
N THR A 64 -1.40 1.14 21.68
CA THR A 64 -2.07 2.30 21.04
C THR A 64 -1.06 3.38 20.67
N GLN A 65 -0.21 3.80 21.61
CA GLN A 65 0.82 4.81 21.35
C GLN A 65 1.85 4.35 20.32
N CYS A 66 2.22 3.07 20.34
CA CYS A 66 3.13 2.49 19.37
C CYS A 66 2.55 2.57 17.96
N MET A 67 1.30 2.15 17.76
CA MET A 67 0.63 2.23 16.46
C MET A 67 0.58 3.67 15.93
N GLU A 68 0.17 4.63 16.77
CA GLU A 68 0.11 6.04 16.40
C GLU A 68 1.48 6.58 15.95
N LYS A 69 2.53 6.30 16.73
CA LYS A 69 3.90 6.70 16.42
C LYS A 69 4.42 6.03 15.16
N TYR A 70 4.16 4.72 14.99
CA TYR A 70 4.58 3.96 13.83
C TYR A 70 3.93 4.51 12.56
N MET A 71 2.62 4.76 12.59
CA MET A 71 1.89 5.33 11.46
C MET A 71 2.37 6.75 11.12
N ALA A 72 2.65 7.59 12.13
CA ALA A 72 3.20 8.92 11.91
C ALA A 72 4.60 8.87 11.26
N ALA A 73 5.45 7.96 11.73
CA ALA A 73 6.79 7.73 11.18
C ALA A 73 6.69 7.21 9.73
N TRP A 74 5.88 6.17 9.50
CA TRP A 74 5.66 5.59 8.18
C TRP A 74 5.17 6.64 7.18
N ASN A 75 4.18 7.45 7.54
CA ASN A 75 3.66 8.53 6.70
C ASN A 75 4.74 9.56 6.32
N THR A 76 5.58 9.93 7.28
CA THR A 76 6.66 10.89 7.07
C THR A 76 7.73 10.32 6.15
N VAL A 77 8.19 9.10 6.42
CA VAL A 77 9.20 8.41 5.60
C VAL A 77 8.67 8.15 4.20
N SER A 78 7.42 7.68 4.07
CA SER A 78 6.78 7.39 2.78
C SER A 78 6.73 8.63 1.88
N ARG A 79 6.29 9.79 2.42
CA ARG A 79 6.29 11.06 1.68
C ARG A 79 7.68 11.47 1.21
N GLN A 80 8.67 11.40 2.10
CA GLN A 80 10.05 11.75 1.75
C GLN A 80 10.62 10.82 0.69
N TYR A 81 10.40 9.51 0.84
CA TYR A 81 10.85 8.48 -0.09
C TYR A 81 10.25 8.67 -1.49
N ILE A 82 8.93 8.86 -1.61
CA ILE A 82 8.26 9.12 -2.89
C ILE A 82 8.78 10.41 -3.53
N THR A 83 8.95 11.47 -2.74
CA THR A 83 9.50 12.75 -3.23
C THR A 83 10.89 12.56 -3.83
N ARG A 84 11.75 11.76 -3.19
CA ARG A 84 13.09 11.44 -3.71
C ARG A 84 13.05 10.63 -4.99
N ILE A 85 12.24 9.57 -5.04
CA ILE A 85 12.10 8.75 -6.25
C ILE A 85 11.64 9.60 -7.44
N GLN A 86 10.68 10.50 -7.25
CA GLN A 86 10.19 11.35 -8.33
C GLN A 86 11.27 12.32 -8.84
N GLN A 87 12.08 12.89 -7.94
CA GLN A 87 13.22 13.74 -8.29
C GLN A 87 14.29 12.99 -9.07
N GLU A 88 14.57 11.74 -8.71
CA GLU A 88 15.55 10.89 -9.39
C GLU A 88 15.02 10.39 -10.75
N SER A 89 13.74 10.02 -10.81
CA SER A 89 13.07 9.59 -12.04
C SER A 89 12.99 10.72 -13.09
N GLY A 90 12.86 11.97 -12.64
CA GLY A 90 12.91 13.16 -13.50
C GLY A 90 14.34 13.62 -13.87
N LYS A 91 15.38 13.02 -13.27
CA LYS A 91 16.79 13.35 -13.53
C LYS A 91 17.51 12.35 -14.44
N ALA A 92 16.79 11.41 -15.07
CA ALA A 92 17.37 10.53 -16.07
C ALA A 92 18.05 11.38 -17.18
N PRO A 93 19.38 11.24 -17.39
CA PRO A 93 20.08 11.96 -18.42
C PRO A 93 19.84 11.26 -19.76
N GLY A 94 19.11 11.91 -20.67
CA GLY A 94 19.10 11.54 -22.09
C GLY A 94 17.73 11.56 -22.77
N ASN A 95 17.38 12.69 -23.37
CA ASN A 95 17.25 12.76 -24.83
C ASN A 95 17.34 14.22 -25.30
N GLY A 96 18.55 14.77 -25.22
CA GLY A 96 18.97 15.77 -26.18
C GLY A 96 19.20 15.04 -27.50
N GLY A 97 18.22 15.10 -28.39
CA GLY A 97 18.25 14.46 -29.71
C GLY A 97 17.49 15.36 -30.66
N MET A 98 18.21 16.31 -31.22
CA MET A 98 17.76 17.28 -32.21
C MET A 98 17.91 16.62 -33.59
N PHE A 99 16.82 16.04 -34.09
CA PHE A 99 16.59 15.72 -35.51
C PHE A 99 15.08 15.78 -35.77
#